data_AF-A0A7M4DG72-F1
#
_entry.id   AF-A0A7M4DG72-F1
#
_cell.length_a   1.000
_cell.length_b   1.000
_cell.length_c   1.000
_cell.angle_alpha   90.00
_cell.angle_beta   90.00
_cell.angle_gamma   90.00
#
_symmetry.space_group_name_H-M   'P 1'
#
loop_
_entity.id
_entity.type
_entity.pdbx_description
1 polymer ?
#
loop_
_entity_poly.entity_id
_entity_poly.type
_entity_poly.pdbx_seq_one_letter_code
_entity_poly.pdbx_strand_id
1 'polypeptide(L)'
;MRADWAREIEVRPSLGNTGAVGDPVGPCAERPTKRVVKQRIRNRIIEYLELVASFAAQLTYEAVAPIVHVPYEIINQWEDWTLGSDPWLDESQVYTVEEKEALRRFQVVWDRAAEDLADDYPALRQVQAMPVWDELRREAEFALAVFARRGRLPEDQEAWP
;
A
#
# COMPACT_ATOMS: atom_id res chain seq x y z
N MET A 1 21.13 1.58 14.64
CA MET A 1 21.15 1.46 16.11
C MET A 1 19.83 0.82 16.53
N ARG A 2 19.82 -0.45 16.95
CA ARG A 2 18.59 -1.18 17.34
C ARG A 2 18.35 -0.99 18.84
N ALA A 3 17.12 -0.69 19.23
CA ALA A 3 16.71 -0.63 20.63
C ALA A 3 15.73 -1.77 20.94
N ASP A 4 16.20 -2.70 21.77
CA ASP A 4 15.45 -3.78 22.40
C ASP A 4 14.46 -3.24 23.44
N TRP A 5 13.18 -3.54 23.28
CA TRP A 5 12.14 -3.36 24.31
C TRP A 5 11.54 -4.71 24.66
N ALA A 6 12.15 -5.43 25.62
CA ALA A 6 11.58 -6.64 26.19
C ALA A 6 11.89 -6.71 27.70
N ARG A 7 11.01 -6.15 28.52
CA ARG A 7 10.78 -6.52 29.93
C ARG A 7 9.29 -6.25 30.20
N GLU A 8 8.47 -7.27 30.45
CA GLU A 8 8.34 -8.05 31.70
C GLU A 8 6.96 -7.70 32.28
N ILE A 9 5.94 -8.51 31.95
CA ILE A 9 4.62 -8.43 32.60
C ILE A 9 4.39 -9.74 33.33
N GLU A 10 4.34 -9.59 34.64
CA GLU A 10 4.16 -10.60 35.66
C GLU A 10 2.75 -11.21 35.60
N VAL A 11 2.67 -12.54 35.62
CA VAL A 11 1.42 -13.31 35.64
C VAL A 11 0.89 -13.35 37.07
N ARG A 12 -0.35 -12.89 37.29
CA ARG A 12 -1.13 -13.17 38.51
C ARG A 12 -2.39 -13.97 38.16
N PRO A 13 -2.63 -15.15 38.78
CA PRO A 13 -3.88 -15.87 38.62
C PRO A 13 -4.83 -15.59 39.79
N SER A 14 -6.15 -15.49 39.53
CA SER A 14 -7.19 -15.93 40.47
C SER A 14 -8.63 -15.76 39.92
N LEU A 15 -9.22 -16.92 39.57
CA LEU A 15 -10.56 -17.43 39.95
C LEU A 15 -11.84 -16.60 39.68
N GLY A 16 -12.60 -17.08 38.70
CA GLY A 16 -13.96 -17.62 38.92
C GLY A 16 -15.15 -16.64 38.90
N ASN A 17 -15.95 -16.70 37.84
CA ASN A 17 -17.41 -16.59 37.98
C ASN A 17 -18.15 -17.33 36.85
N THR A 18 -19.04 -18.23 37.24
CA THR A 18 -19.95 -19.02 36.40
C THR A 18 -21.16 -18.20 35.96
N GLY A 19 -21.56 -18.30 34.69
CA GLY A 19 -22.84 -17.77 34.21
C GLY A 19 -23.02 -18.00 32.70
N ALA A 20 -23.84 -18.97 32.35
CA ALA A 20 -24.20 -19.31 30.98
C ALA A 20 -25.11 -18.26 30.34
N VAL A 21 -24.75 -17.75 29.16
CA VAL A 21 -25.66 -17.48 28.03
C VAL A 21 -24.81 -17.62 26.77
N GLY A 22 -25.16 -18.58 25.91
CA GLY A 22 -24.56 -18.69 24.59
C GLY A 22 -25.07 -17.54 23.72
N ASP A 23 -24.20 -16.59 23.43
CA ASP A 23 -24.37 -15.77 22.25
C ASP A 23 -23.99 -16.61 21.03
N PRO A 24 -24.83 -16.71 19.98
CA PRO A 24 -24.38 -17.27 18.73
C PRO A 24 -23.29 -16.34 18.23
N VAL A 25 -22.05 -16.81 18.27
CA VAL A 25 -20.95 -16.25 17.47
C VAL A 25 -21.50 -16.20 16.05
N GLY A 26 -21.86 -15.00 15.58
CA GLY A 26 -22.27 -14.76 14.19
C GLY A 26 -21.25 -15.42 13.27
N PRO A 27 -21.64 -15.84 12.04
CA PRO A 27 -20.81 -16.69 11.19
C PRO A 27 -19.38 -16.19 11.23
N CYS A 28 -18.50 -17.00 11.82
CA CYS A 28 -17.07 -16.74 11.89
C CYS A 28 -16.65 -16.51 10.44
N ALA A 29 -16.50 -15.26 10.02
CA ALA A 29 -16.00 -14.97 8.69
C ALA A 29 -14.65 -15.66 8.61
N GLU A 30 -14.56 -16.70 7.77
CA GLU A 30 -13.33 -17.43 7.60
C GLU A 30 -12.21 -16.44 7.27
N ARG A 31 -11.04 -16.63 7.88
CA ARG A 31 -9.91 -15.74 7.62
C ARG A 31 -9.60 -15.80 6.11
N PRO A 32 -9.41 -14.64 5.45
CA PRO A 32 -9.14 -14.63 4.01
C PRO A 32 -7.86 -15.42 3.71
N THR A 33 -7.84 -16.12 2.58
CA THR A 33 -6.65 -16.83 2.13
C THR A 33 -5.52 -15.84 1.83
N LYS A 34 -4.27 -16.32 1.82
CA LYS A 34 -3.11 -15.49 1.44
C LYS A 34 -3.30 -14.83 0.07
N ARG A 35 -3.93 -15.55 -0.86
CA ARG A 35 -4.22 -15.06 -2.21
C ARG A 35 -5.22 -13.91 -2.19
N VAL A 36 -6.33 -14.04 -1.45
CA VAL A 36 -7.31 -12.96 -1.29
C VAL A 36 -6.67 -11.72 -0.65
N VAL A 37 -5.82 -11.90 0.37
CA VAL A 37 -5.06 -10.77 0.96
C VAL A 37 -4.18 -10.09 -0.08
N LYS A 38 -3.45 -10.86 -0.90
CA LYS A 38 -2.59 -10.31 -1.96
C LYS A 38 -3.38 -9.63 -3.08
N GLN A 39 -4.57 -10.12 -3.43
CA GLN A 39 -5.49 -9.46 -4.37
C GLN A 39 -5.93 -8.09 -3.84
N ARG A 40 -6.25 -7.98 -2.55
CA ARG A 40 -6.60 -6.69 -1.92
C ARG A 40 -5.42 -5.72 -1.96
N ILE A 41 -4.21 -6.18 -1.63
CA ILE A 41 -2.99 -5.36 -1.74
C ILE A 41 -2.79 -4.90 -3.18
N ARG A 42 -2.94 -5.78 -4.18
CA ARG A 42 -2.88 -5.42 -5.60
C ARG A 42 -3.89 -4.31 -5.94
N ASN A 43 -5.11 -4.40 -5.43
CA ASN A 43 -6.12 -3.35 -5.63
C ASN A 43 -5.74 -2.03 -4.93
N ARG A 44 -5.14 -2.08 -3.73
CA ARG A 44 -4.62 -0.87 -3.06
C ARG A 44 -3.46 -0.24 -3.81
N ILE A 45 -2.58 -1.04 -4.42
CA ILE A 45 -1.52 -0.56 -5.30
C ILE A 45 -2.12 0.17 -6.52
N ILE A 46 -3.20 -0.34 -7.12
CA ILE A 46 -3.89 0.36 -8.22
C ILE A 46 -4.38 1.73 -7.75
N GLU A 47 -5.05 1.82 -6.59
CA GLU A 47 -5.54 3.08 -6.03
C GLU A 47 -4.41 4.07 -5.73
N TYR A 48 -3.30 3.58 -5.20
CA TYR A 48 -2.10 4.40 -4.98
C TYR A 48 -1.53 4.91 -6.30
N LEU A 49 -1.37 4.06 -7.32
CA LEU A 49 -0.87 4.48 -8.63
C LEU A 49 -1.83 5.49 -9.31
N GLU A 50 -3.15 5.35 -9.14
CA GLU A 50 -4.16 6.32 -9.60
C GLU A 50 -3.92 7.72 -8.99
N LEU A 51 -3.56 7.79 -7.71
CA LEU A 51 -3.18 9.03 -7.02
C LEU A 51 -1.85 9.59 -7.56
N VAL A 52 -0.82 8.76 -7.68
CA VAL A 52 0.50 9.21 -8.12
C VAL A 52 0.47 9.71 -9.57
N ALA A 53 -0.24 9.04 -10.47
CA ALA A 53 -0.36 9.44 -11.86
C ALA A 53 -1.01 10.84 -12.05
N SER A 54 -1.96 11.20 -11.17
CA SER A 54 -2.84 12.34 -11.40
C SER A 54 -2.52 13.54 -10.52
N PHE A 55 -1.95 14.60 -11.12
CA PHE A 55 -1.74 15.86 -10.40
C PHE A 55 -3.07 16.45 -9.88
N ALA A 56 -4.17 16.31 -10.63
CA ALA A 56 -5.48 16.77 -10.18
C ALA A 56 -5.97 16.01 -8.93
N ALA A 57 -5.72 14.69 -8.85
CA ALA A 57 -6.04 13.90 -7.65
C ALA A 57 -5.20 14.35 -6.45
N GLN A 58 -3.91 14.66 -6.67
CA GLN A 58 -3.01 15.16 -5.62
C GLN A 58 -3.45 16.54 -5.10
N LEU A 59 -3.86 17.45 -5.97
CA LEU A 59 -4.44 18.74 -5.57
C LEU A 59 -5.74 18.57 -4.79
N THR A 60 -6.57 17.60 -5.20
CA THR A 60 -7.80 17.27 -4.47
C THR A 60 -7.47 16.75 -3.08
N TYR A 61 -6.47 15.88 -2.95
CA TYR A 61 -6.01 15.37 -1.66
C TYR A 61 -5.49 16.51 -0.76
N GLU A 62 -4.63 17.38 -1.28
CA GLU A 62 -4.12 18.55 -0.55
C GLU A 62 -5.25 19.45 -0.03
N ALA A 63 -6.31 19.64 -0.83
CA ALA A 63 -7.45 20.47 -0.45
C ALA A 63 -8.34 19.86 0.64
N VAL A 64 -8.54 18.52 0.64
CA VAL A 64 -9.40 17.84 1.63
C VAL A 64 -8.66 17.47 2.91
N ALA A 65 -7.33 17.39 2.86
CA ALA A 65 -6.47 17.04 4.00
C ALA A 65 -5.37 18.10 4.19
N PRO A 66 -5.71 19.33 4.61
CA PRO A 66 -4.76 20.45 4.65
C PRO A 66 -3.63 20.31 5.69
N ILE A 67 -3.75 19.37 6.62
CA ILE A 67 -2.70 19.04 7.60
C ILE A 67 -1.65 18.05 7.05
N VAL A 68 -1.94 17.48 5.89
CA VAL A 68 -1.16 16.42 5.27
C VAL A 68 -0.22 17.02 4.23
N HIS A 69 1.03 16.59 4.24
CA HIS A 69 1.99 16.97 3.23
C HIS A 69 1.94 15.96 2.06
N VAL A 70 1.20 16.27 0.99
CA VAL A 70 0.90 15.29 -0.07
C VAL A 70 2.14 14.64 -0.70
N PRO A 71 3.23 15.36 -1.03
CA PRO A 71 4.45 14.72 -1.52
C PRO A 71 5.06 13.72 -0.52
N TYR A 72 4.96 14.02 0.78
CA TYR A 72 5.40 13.11 1.84
C TYR A 72 4.56 11.83 1.87
N GLU A 73 3.24 11.96 1.80
CA GLU A 73 2.35 10.79 1.76
C GLU A 73 2.60 9.93 0.53
N ILE A 74 2.76 10.53 -0.65
CA ILE A 74 3.00 9.79 -1.88
C ILE A 74 4.27 8.95 -1.75
N ILE A 75 5.35 9.51 -1.19
CA ILE A 75 6.56 8.72 -0.95
C ILE A 75 6.26 7.63 0.08
N ASN A 76 5.88 7.95 1.31
CA ASN A 76 5.83 6.97 2.40
C ASN A 76 4.74 5.89 2.23
N GLN A 77 3.59 6.23 1.66
CA GLN A 77 2.46 5.28 1.50
C GLN A 77 2.80 4.14 0.53
N TRP A 78 3.80 4.29 -0.33
CA TRP A 78 4.26 3.19 -1.17
C TRP A 78 4.79 2.00 -0.36
N GLU A 79 5.49 2.29 0.74
CA GLU A 79 6.10 1.27 1.58
C GLU A 79 5.04 0.45 2.32
N ASP A 80 3.87 1.02 2.62
CA ASP A 80 2.75 0.31 3.25
C ASP A 80 2.28 -0.91 2.44
N TRP A 81 2.43 -0.86 1.10
CA TRP A 81 1.98 -1.92 0.19
C TRP A 81 3.08 -2.86 -0.25
N THR A 82 4.34 -2.43 -0.15
CA THR A 82 5.49 -3.16 -0.69
C THR A 82 6.33 -3.80 0.41
N LEU A 83 6.50 -3.16 1.55
CA LEU A 83 7.30 -3.69 2.65
C LEU A 83 6.66 -4.94 3.27
N GLY A 84 7.38 -6.06 3.25
CA GLY A 84 6.89 -7.37 3.72
C GLY A 84 5.87 -8.05 2.80
N SER A 85 5.49 -7.37 1.72
CA SER A 85 4.57 -7.85 0.71
C SER A 85 5.31 -8.27 -0.56
N ASP A 86 6.38 -7.56 -0.92
CA ASP A 86 7.26 -7.82 -2.06
C ASP A 86 6.53 -8.37 -3.29
N PRO A 87 5.81 -7.53 -4.06
CA PRO A 87 5.09 -7.96 -5.26
C PRO A 87 5.95 -8.78 -6.23
N TRP A 88 7.26 -8.53 -6.23
CA TRP A 88 8.29 -9.24 -6.99
C TRP A 88 8.41 -10.72 -6.60
N LEU A 89 8.27 -11.04 -5.31
CA LEU A 89 8.39 -12.37 -4.72
C LEU A 89 7.02 -13.04 -4.54
N ASP A 90 5.98 -12.54 -5.20
CA ASP A 90 4.64 -13.06 -5.05
C ASP A 90 4.52 -14.55 -5.48
N GLU A 91 4.62 -15.43 -4.47
CA GLU A 91 4.37 -16.87 -4.55
C GLU A 91 2.87 -17.19 -4.71
N SER A 92 2.00 -16.25 -4.36
CA SER A 92 0.56 -16.42 -4.50
C SER A 92 0.09 -16.23 -5.93
N GLN A 93 0.97 -15.93 -6.90
CA GLN A 93 0.63 -15.81 -8.32
C GLN A 93 -0.55 -14.88 -8.61
N VAL A 94 -0.68 -13.79 -7.87
CA VAL A 94 -1.68 -12.73 -8.07
C VAL A 94 -1.23 -11.78 -9.18
N TYR A 95 0.07 -11.46 -9.22
CA TYR A 95 0.66 -10.56 -10.22
C TYR A 95 1.14 -11.32 -11.45
N THR A 96 0.89 -10.78 -12.65
CA THR A 96 1.51 -11.28 -13.88
C THR A 96 2.99 -10.87 -13.96
N VAL A 97 3.74 -11.47 -14.90
CA VAL A 97 5.14 -11.08 -15.15
C VAL A 97 5.23 -9.60 -15.56
N GLU A 98 4.31 -9.14 -16.40
CA GLU A 98 4.25 -7.76 -16.88
C GLU A 98 3.90 -6.78 -15.75
N GLU A 99 2.97 -7.13 -14.87
CA GLU A 99 2.64 -6.31 -13.69
C GLU A 99 3.83 -6.19 -12.75
N LYS A 100 4.54 -7.30 -12.48
CA LYS A 100 5.76 -7.28 -11.67
C LYS A 100 6.83 -6.39 -12.29
N GLU A 101 7.01 -6.45 -13.60
CA GLU A 101 7.99 -5.64 -14.30
C GLU A 101 7.63 -4.14 -14.32
N ALA A 102 6.35 -3.82 -14.52
CA ALA A 102 5.88 -2.45 -14.44
C ALA A 102 6.08 -1.85 -13.04
N LEU A 103 5.80 -2.61 -11.98
CA LEU A 103 6.07 -2.18 -10.62
C LEU A 103 7.57 -1.99 -10.35
N ARG A 104 8.46 -2.81 -10.94
CA ARG A 104 9.92 -2.66 -10.75
C ARG A 104 10.42 -1.38 -11.39
N ARG A 105 9.93 -1.07 -12.59
CA ARG A 105 10.23 0.21 -13.24
C ARG A 105 9.77 1.39 -12.41
N PHE A 106 8.55 1.31 -11.87
CA PHE A 106 8.03 2.33 -10.97
C PHE A 106 8.91 2.48 -9.72
N GLN A 107 9.29 1.37 -9.07
CA GLN A 107 10.18 1.36 -7.89
C GLN A 107 11.47 2.15 -8.13
N VAL A 108 12.14 1.94 -9.28
CA VAL A 108 13.39 2.63 -9.60
C VAL A 108 13.23 4.16 -9.65
N VAL A 109 12.07 4.65 -10.11
CA VAL A 109 11.80 6.09 -10.14
C VAL A 109 11.33 6.60 -8.78
N TRP A 110 10.56 5.79 -8.06
CA TRP A 110 10.17 6.09 -6.69
C TRP A 110 11.39 6.24 -5.77
N ASP A 111 12.38 5.34 -5.86
CA ASP A 111 13.62 5.40 -5.05
C ASP A 111 14.35 6.73 -5.30
N ARG A 112 14.50 7.13 -6.57
CA ARG A 112 15.10 8.43 -6.93
C ARG A 112 14.30 9.61 -6.42
N ALA A 113 12.97 9.57 -6.52
CA ALA A 113 12.10 10.62 -6.03
C ALA A 113 12.15 10.75 -4.50
N ALA A 114 12.22 9.62 -3.79
CA ALA A 114 12.38 9.58 -2.34
C ALA A 114 13.73 10.15 -1.89
N GLU A 115 14.82 9.81 -2.59
CA GLU A 115 16.15 10.37 -2.35
C GLU A 115 16.19 11.89 -2.57
N ASP A 116 15.61 12.38 -3.68
CA ASP A 116 15.57 13.82 -4.01
C ASP A 116 14.72 14.65 -3.02
N LEU A 117 13.82 14.01 -2.28
CA LEU A 117 12.91 14.67 -1.32
C LEU A 117 13.35 14.57 0.14
N ALA A 118 14.47 13.89 0.42
CA ALA A 118 14.84 13.40 1.75
C ALA A 118 14.92 14.46 2.87
N ASP A 119 15.10 15.74 2.54
CA ASP A 119 15.46 16.76 3.54
C ASP A 119 14.38 17.83 3.81
N ASP A 120 13.57 18.24 2.83
CA ASP A 120 12.71 19.43 2.97
C ASP A 120 11.24 19.24 2.58
N TYR A 121 10.87 18.11 1.96
CA TYR A 121 9.54 17.83 1.38
C TYR A 121 8.84 19.12 0.88
N PRO A 122 9.21 19.64 -0.30
CA PRO A 122 8.67 20.89 -0.82
C PRO A 122 7.15 20.82 -1.04
N ALA A 123 6.48 21.97 -1.09
CA ALA A 123 5.06 22.04 -1.36
C ALA A 123 4.69 21.34 -2.69
N LEU A 124 3.46 20.83 -2.80
CA LEU A 124 3.03 20.02 -3.95
C LEU A 124 3.32 20.70 -5.30
N ARG A 125 3.07 22.00 -5.41
CA ARG A 125 3.35 22.75 -6.65
C ARG A 125 4.83 22.84 -7.01
N GLN A 126 5.71 22.82 -6.01
CA GLN A 126 7.16 22.86 -6.23
C GLN A 126 7.66 21.51 -6.73
N VAL A 127 7.23 20.40 -6.11
CA VAL A 127 7.63 19.06 -6.55
C VAL A 127 7.13 18.75 -7.95
N GLN A 128 5.97 19.28 -8.35
CA GLN A 128 5.44 19.11 -9.71
C GLN A 128 6.28 19.76 -10.81
N ALA A 129 7.18 20.68 -10.46
CA ALA A 129 8.15 21.24 -11.39
C ALA A 129 9.44 20.41 -11.48
N MET A 130 9.62 19.41 -10.60
CA MET A 130 10.82 18.57 -10.58
C MET A 130 10.74 17.49 -11.68
N PRO A 131 11.81 17.28 -12.46
CA PRO A 131 11.84 16.24 -13.50
C PRO A 131 11.54 14.84 -12.97
N VAL A 132 12.11 14.48 -11.81
CA VAL A 132 11.90 13.16 -11.19
C VAL A 132 10.42 12.92 -10.83
N TRP A 133 9.67 13.97 -10.50
CA TRP A 133 8.25 13.87 -10.20
C TRP A 133 7.41 13.66 -11.46
N ASP A 134 7.74 14.30 -12.58
CA ASP A 134 7.10 14.01 -13.87
C ASP A 134 7.37 12.57 -14.31
N GLU A 135 8.62 12.09 -14.16
CA GLU A 135 8.98 10.69 -14.42
C GLU A 135 8.16 9.74 -13.52
N LEU A 136 8.02 10.05 -12.23
CA LEU A 136 7.24 9.26 -11.27
C LEU A 136 5.78 9.12 -11.72
N ARG A 137 5.14 10.24 -12.12
CA ARG A 137 3.76 10.22 -12.63
C ARG A 137 3.63 9.39 -13.90
N ARG A 138 4.58 9.51 -14.84
CA ARG A 138 4.57 8.75 -16.10
C ARG A 138 4.73 7.25 -15.88
N GLU A 139 5.63 6.84 -14.99
CA GLU A 139 5.79 5.42 -14.68
C GLU A 139 4.59 4.87 -13.89
N ALA A 140 3.92 5.69 -13.07
CA ALA A 140 2.64 5.32 -12.47
C ALA A 140 1.55 5.13 -13.53
N GLU A 141 1.41 6.05 -14.49
CA GLU A 141 0.49 5.92 -15.64
C GLU A 141 0.77 4.66 -16.47
N PHE A 142 2.05 4.37 -16.74
CA PHE A 142 2.46 3.16 -17.44
C PHE A 142 2.06 1.90 -16.67
N ALA A 143 2.34 1.84 -15.37
CA ALA A 143 1.95 0.72 -14.52
C ALA A 143 0.43 0.55 -14.51
N LEU A 144 -0.34 1.62 -14.33
CA LEU A 144 -1.81 1.57 -14.42
C LEU A 144 -2.30 0.99 -15.74
N ALA A 145 -1.71 1.38 -16.86
CA ALA A 145 -2.08 0.83 -18.17
C ALA A 145 -1.83 -0.69 -18.26
N VAL A 146 -0.84 -1.22 -17.55
CA VAL A 146 -0.61 -2.67 -17.43
C VAL A 146 -1.67 -3.31 -16.54
N PHE A 147 -1.93 -2.76 -15.35
CA PHE A 147 -2.94 -3.28 -14.41
C PHE A 147 -4.36 -3.23 -14.99
N ALA A 148 -4.69 -2.21 -15.79
CA ALA A 148 -5.99 -2.00 -16.41
C ALA A 148 -6.40 -3.15 -17.37
N ARG A 149 -5.43 -3.94 -17.86
CA ARG A 149 -5.71 -5.11 -18.71
C ARG A 149 -6.54 -6.18 -17.99
N ARG A 150 -6.36 -6.28 -16.66
CA ARG A 150 -7.12 -7.20 -15.79
C ARG A 150 -8.07 -6.47 -14.84
N GLY A 151 -7.85 -5.18 -14.61
CA GLY A 151 -8.63 -4.38 -13.67
C GLY A 151 -8.40 -4.77 -12.21
N ARG A 152 -9.32 -4.36 -11.33
CA ARG A 152 -9.35 -4.79 -9.92
C ARG A 152 -9.78 -6.27 -9.86
N LEU A 153 -9.17 -7.03 -8.95
CA LEU A 153 -9.54 -8.42 -8.69
C LEU A 153 -10.59 -8.50 -7.56
N PRO A 154 -11.38 -9.59 -7.47
CA PRO A 154 -12.29 -9.82 -6.35
C PRO A 154 -11.56 -9.74 -5.00
N GLU A 155 -12.24 -9.23 -3.97
CA GLU A 155 -11.67 -9.05 -2.64
C GLU A 155 -12.17 -10.09 -1.62
N ASP A 156 -13.10 -10.95 -2.02
CA ASP A 156 -13.80 -11.95 -1.20
C ASP A 156 -13.56 -13.40 -1.69
N GLN A 157 -13.13 -13.58 -2.93
CA GLN A 157 -12.82 -14.88 -3.52
C GLN A 157 -11.50 -14.87 -4.29
N GLU A 158 -10.92 -16.04 -4.48
CA GLU A 158 -9.69 -16.21 -5.24
C GLU A 158 -9.91 -16.00 -6.74
N ALA A 159 -8.99 -15.28 -7.39
CA ALA A 159 -8.95 -15.04 -8.83
C ALA A 159 -7.55 -15.32 -9.38
N TRP A 160 -7.48 -15.98 -10.53
CA TRP A 160 -6.24 -16.44 -11.16
C TRP A 160 -5.84 -15.53 -12.33
N PRO A 161 -4.54 -15.43 -12.67
CA PRO A 161 -4.05 -14.65 -13.81
C PRO A 161 -4.62 -15.08 -15.16
#